data_AF-A0A5P1E5H0-F1
#
_entry.id   AF-A0A5P1E5H0-F1
#
_cell.length_a   1.000
_cell.length_b   1.000
_cell.length_c   1.000
_cell.angle_alpha   90.00
_cell.angle_beta   90.00
_cell.angle_gamma   90.00
#
_symmetry.space_group_name_H-M   'P 1'
#
loop_
_entity.id
_entity.type
_entity.pdbx_description
1 polymer ?
#
loop_
_entity_poly.entity_id
_entity_poly.type
_entity_poly.pdbx_seq_one_letter_code
_entity_poly.pdbx_strand_id
1 'polypeptide(L)'
;MVDFMGRIMGGSVTFNPSQIILTGGASAAIEALGFCLADPGNAFLVPSPYYPGVGAIYSYNENVLAAASKFAKFYSISVPTQQLLVSMLTDTKFITEYIEVNRERILKIYTSFVDGLKQLGVDCVNSSGGFYCWADMCKFIWPYSEKGELELWDKLLNVAKINVTPGSSCHCIEPGWFRCCFATLAESDIPVVMERIKTVIEG
;
A
#
# COMPACT_ATOMS: atom_id res chain seq x y z
N MET A 1 -15.08 -12.86 7.66
CA MET A 1 -14.66 -11.44 7.52
C MET A 1 -14.59 -10.71 8.85
N VAL A 2 -15.65 -10.64 9.65
CA VAL A 2 -15.62 -10.05 11.00
C VAL A 2 -14.53 -10.66 11.89
N ASP A 3 -14.46 -12.00 11.94
CA ASP A 3 -13.44 -12.69 12.74
C ASP A 3 -12.03 -12.39 12.26
N PHE A 4 -11.85 -12.29 10.94
CA PHE A 4 -10.59 -11.90 10.32
C PHE A 4 -10.18 -10.48 10.71
N MET A 5 -11.09 -9.51 10.62
CA MET A 5 -10.85 -8.12 11.00
C MET A 5 -10.54 -7.99 12.49
N GLY A 6 -11.31 -8.67 13.36
CA GLY A 6 -11.06 -8.71 14.79
C GLY A 6 -9.68 -9.27 15.13
N ARG A 7 -9.26 -10.35 14.45
CA ARG A 7 -7.91 -10.93 14.62
C ARG A 7 -6.78 -10.02 14.16
N ILE A 8 -6.93 -9.33 13.01
CA ILE A 8 -5.92 -8.36 12.54
C ILE A 8 -5.75 -7.23 13.56
N MET A 9 -6.83 -6.79 14.19
CA MET A 9 -6.81 -5.79 15.25
C MET A 9 -6.35 -6.35 16.61
N GLY A 10 -5.78 -7.56 16.65
CA GLY A 10 -5.29 -8.19 17.88
C GLY A 10 -6.38 -8.52 18.89
N GLY A 11 -7.64 -8.68 18.45
CA GLY A 11 -8.80 -8.92 19.31
C GLY A 11 -9.27 -7.69 20.09
N SER A 12 -8.66 -6.51 19.87
CA SER A 12 -8.99 -5.28 20.60
C SER A 12 -10.31 -4.63 20.17
N VAL A 13 -10.84 -5.02 19.00
CA VAL A 13 -12.08 -4.48 18.42
C VAL A 13 -12.97 -5.64 17.97
N THR A 14 -14.25 -5.58 18.36
CA THR A 14 -15.29 -6.48 17.87
C THR A 14 -16.07 -5.80 16.73
N PHE A 15 -16.42 -6.57 15.70
CA PHE A 15 -17.13 -6.05 14.53
C PHE A 15 -18.50 -6.71 14.42
N ASN A 16 -19.53 -5.90 14.12
CA ASN A 16 -20.87 -6.42 13.80
C ASN A 16 -21.00 -6.62 12.28
N PRO A 17 -21.33 -7.82 11.78
CA PRO A 17 -21.50 -8.07 10.34
C PRO A 17 -22.54 -7.16 9.67
N SER A 18 -23.60 -6.77 10.38
CA SER A 18 -24.65 -5.88 9.86
C SER A 18 -24.19 -4.43 9.63
N GLN A 19 -23.00 -4.09 10.14
CA GLN A 19 -22.39 -2.77 10.02
C GLN A 19 -21.28 -2.73 8.96
N ILE A 20 -21.14 -3.77 8.14
CA ILE A 20 -20.11 -3.88 7.09
C ILE A 20 -20.74 -3.82 5.71
N ILE A 21 -20.17 -3.00 4.82
CA ILE A 21 -20.56 -2.91 3.41
C ILE A 21 -19.33 -3.20 2.54
N LEU A 22 -19.45 -4.18 1.64
CA LEU A 22 -18.38 -4.51 0.69
C LEU A 22 -18.42 -3.59 -0.53
N THR A 23 -17.23 -3.24 -1.01
CA THR A 23 -17.04 -2.34 -2.15
C THR A 23 -15.91 -2.85 -3.03
N GLY A 24 -15.95 -2.50 -4.32
CA GLY A 24 -14.93 -2.81 -5.33
C GLY A 24 -13.59 -2.08 -5.14
N GLY A 25 -13.13 -1.96 -3.91
CA GLY A 25 -11.84 -1.37 -3.54
C GLY A 25 -11.99 -0.19 -2.59
N ALA A 26 -10.86 0.28 -2.06
CA ALA A 26 -10.86 1.42 -1.15
C ALA A 26 -11.40 2.70 -1.79
N SER A 27 -11.16 2.90 -3.09
CA SER A 27 -11.63 4.06 -3.83
C SER A 27 -13.15 4.12 -3.93
N ALA A 28 -13.78 2.97 -4.23
CA ALA A 28 -15.23 2.84 -4.21
C ALA A 28 -15.83 3.10 -2.82
N ALA A 29 -15.16 2.63 -1.75
CA ALA A 29 -15.57 2.90 -0.38
C ALA A 29 -15.55 4.41 -0.08
N ILE A 30 -14.47 5.09 -0.45
CA ILE A 30 -14.30 6.53 -0.23
C ILE A 30 -15.32 7.34 -1.02
N GLU A 31 -15.56 6.98 -2.29
CA GLU A 31 -16.54 7.64 -3.14
C GLU A 31 -17.98 7.46 -2.61
N ALA A 32 -18.34 6.24 -2.21
CA ALA A 32 -19.63 5.97 -1.59
C ALA A 32 -19.81 6.78 -0.31
N LEU A 33 -18.79 6.86 0.55
CA LEU A 33 -18.81 7.72 1.74
C LEU A 33 -18.95 9.20 1.37
N GLY A 34 -18.30 9.63 0.30
CA GLY A 34 -18.42 11.00 -0.22
C GLY A 34 -19.87 11.34 -0.54
N PHE A 35 -20.57 10.48 -1.28
CA PHE A 35 -22.00 10.66 -1.57
C PHE A 35 -22.90 10.57 -0.33
N CYS A 36 -22.48 9.86 0.71
CA CYS A 36 -23.26 9.72 1.94
C CYS A 36 -23.11 10.91 2.89
N LEU A 37 -21.95 11.57 2.87
CA LEU A 37 -21.54 12.54 3.89
C LEU A 37 -21.39 13.98 3.39
N ALA A 38 -21.17 14.20 2.09
CA ALA A 38 -21.02 15.56 1.56
C ALA A 38 -22.35 16.23 1.22
N ASP A 39 -22.35 17.54 1.48
CA ASP A 39 -23.27 18.49 0.89
C ASP A 39 -22.68 19.13 -0.38
N PRO A 40 -23.53 19.70 -1.27
CA PRO A 40 -23.06 20.48 -2.41
C PRO A 40 -22.04 21.56 -1.99
N GLY A 41 -20.87 21.56 -2.63
CA GLY A 41 -19.76 22.47 -2.31
C GLY A 41 -18.74 21.92 -1.31
N ASN A 42 -18.96 20.74 -0.71
CA ASN A 42 -17.91 20.02 0.00
C ASN A 42 -16.92 19.38 -0.98
N ALA A 43 -15.65 19.34 -0.58
CA ALA A 43 -14.61 18.62 -1.30
C ALA A 43 -13.94 17.62 -0.35
N PHE A 44 -13.76 16.38 -0.82
CA PHE A 44 -12.96 15.38 -0.11
C PHE A 44 -11.59 15.30 -0.74
N LEU A 45 -10.54 15.37 0.09
CA LEU A 45 -9.19 15.03 -0.33
C LEU A 45 -9.06 13.50 -0.29
N VAL A 46 -8.96 12.90 -1.48
CA VAL A 46 -8.69 11.47 -1.62
C VAL A 46 -7.20 11.33 -1.97
N PRO A 47 -6.35 10.90 -1.02
CA PRO A 47 -4.93 10.75 -1.30
C PRO A 47 -4.70 9.61 -2.30
N SER A 48 -3.95 9.86 -3.36
CA SER A 48 -3.36 8.79 -4.18
C SER A 48 -2.32 8.03 -3.35
N PRO A 49 -2.16 6.70 -3.52
CA PRO A 49 -2.59 5.90 -4.68
C PRO A 49 -3.95 5.22 -4.54
N TYR A 50 -4.58 4.95 -5.69
CA TYR A 50 -5.79 4.15 -5.81
C TYR A 50 -5.43 2.67 -5.69
N TYR A 51 -5.96 1.98 -4.66
CA TYR A 51 -5.75 0.54 -4.47
C TYR A 51 -6.94 -0.24 -5.05
N PRO A 52 -6.80 -0.86 -6.25
CA PRO A 52 -7.81 -1.77 -6.75
C PRO A 52 -7.88 -3.01 -5.86
N GLY A 53 -9.07 -3.57 -5.64
CA GLY A 53 -9.23 -4.77 -4.83
C GLY A 53 -10.60 -4.86 -4.19
N VAL A 54 -10.68 -5.55 -3.05
CA VAL A 54 -11.89 -5.62 -2.22
C VAL A 54 -11.72 -4.66 -1.04
N GLY A 55 -12.67 -3.74 -0.89
CA GLY A 55 -12.75 -2.80 0.22
C GLY A 55 -13.97 -3.06 1.09
N ALA A 56 -13.98 -2.51 2.30
CA ALA A 56 -15.13 -2.54 3.18
C ALA A 56 -15.31 -1.19 3.90
N ILE A 57 -16.56 -0.75 4.01
CA ILE A 57 -16.97 0.34 4.91
C ILE A 57 -17.49 -0.30 6.19
N TYR A 58 -16.99 0.13 7.34
CA TYR A 58 -17.53 -0.20 8.65
C TYR A 58 -17.97 1.08 9.35
N SER A 59 -19.24 1.15 9.78
CA SER A 59 -19.79 2.35 10.43
C SER A 59 -20.80 1.98 11.51
N TYR A 60 -20.78 2.70 12.62
CA TYR A 60 -21.82 2.62 13.65
C TYR A 60 -23.06 3.46 13.32
N ASN A 61 -22.98 4.34 12.30
CA ASN A 61 -24.07 5.24 11.92
C ASN A 61 -24.99 4.56 10.89
N GLU A 62 -26.22 4.27 11.30
CA GLU A 62 -27.22 3.59 10.47
C GLU A 62 -27.58 4.36 9.17
N ASN A 63 -27.56 5.70 9.21
CA ASN A 63 -27.83 6.51 8.01
C ASN A 63 -26.71 6.36 6.98
N VAL A 64 -25.45 6.32 7.45
CA VAL A 64 -24.28 6.09 6.59
C VAL A 64 -24.33 4.69 5.99
N LEU A 65 -24.69 3.67 6.79
CA LEU A 65 -24.86 2.30 6.29
C LEU A 65 -25.98 2.21 5.24
N ALA A 66 -27.13 2.82 5.53
CA ALA A 66 -28.29 2.81 4.63
C ALA A 66 -27.98 3.51 3.30
N ALA A 67 -27.27 4.64 3.33
CA ALA A 67 -26.87 5.35 2.12
C ALA A 67 -25.78 4.58 1.35
N ALA A 68 -24.71 4.14 2.02
CA ALA A 68 -23.58 3.47 1.38
C ALA A 68 -24.00 2.13 0.75
N SER A 69 -24.94 1.40 1.34
CA SER A 69 -25.46 0.14 0.79
C SER A 69 -26.15 0.33 -0.57
N LYS A 70 -26.81 1.48 -0.80
CA LYS A 70 -27.42 1.83 -2.09
C LYS A 70 -26.36 2.10 -3.15
N PHE A 71 -25.25 2.74 -2.76
CA PHE A 71 -24.13 3.02 -3.66
C PHE A 71 -23.27 1.79 -3.95
N ALA A 72 -23.11 0.87 -3.00
CA ALA A 72 -22.32 -0.35 -3.16
C ALA A 72 -22.73 -1.21 -4.36
N LYS A 73 -24.00 -1.11 -4.81
CA LYS A 73 -24.48 -1.76 -6.04
C LYS A 73 -23.72 -1.31 -7.30
N PHE A 74 -23.32 -0.05 -7.37
CA PHE A 74 -22.57 0.52 -8.50
C PHE A 74 -21.07 0.21 -8.43
N TYR A 75 -20.59 -0.19 -7.26
CA TYR A 75 -19.19 -0.54 -7.02
C TYR A 75 -19.06 -2.01 -6.59
N SER A 76 -19.81 -2.88 -7.26
CA SER A 76 -19.84 -4.30 -6.91
C SER A 76 -18.55 -5.03 -7.31
N ILE A 77 -18.23 -6.06 -6.54
CA ILE A 77 -17.15 -7.00 -6.84
C ILE A 77 -17.73 -8.14 -7.68
N SER A 78 -16.96 -8.73 -8.60
CA SER A 78 -17.44 -9.89 -9.37
C SER A 78 -17.86 -11.03 -8.45
N VAL A 79 -18.96 -11.73 -8.78
CA VAL A 79 -19.45 -12.88 -7.99
C VAL A 79 -18.37 -13.95 -7.77
N PRO A 80 -17.56 -14.33 -8.78
CA PRO A 80 -16.45 -15.28 -8.58
C PRO A 80 -15.43 -14.80 -7.53
N THR A 81 -15.05 -13.52 -7.56
CA THR A 81 -14.14 -12.95 -6.55
C THR A 81 -14.78 -12.94 -5.16
N GLN A 82 -16.08 -12.62 -5.06
CA GLN A 82 -16.79 -12.69 -3.79
C GLN A 82 -16.80 -14.11 -3.22
N GLN A 83 -17.09 -15.13 -4.03
CA GLN A 83 -17.11 -16.53 -3.59
C GLN A 83 -15.72 -17.00 -3.12
N LEU A 84 -14.67 -16.68 -3.88
CA LEU A 84 -13.30 -17.00 -3.49
C LEU A 84 -12.94 -16.33 -2.15
N LEU A 85 -13.25 -15.03 -2.02
CA LEU A 85 -12.95 -14.28 -0.81
C LEU A 85 -13.71 -14.84 0.40
N VAL A 86 -14.99 -15.18 0.25
CA VAL A 86 -15.77 -15.81 1.32
C VAL A 86 -15.10 -17.10 1.75
N SER A 87 -14.77 -17.99 0.80
CA SER A 87 -14.09 -19.26 1.11
C SER A 87 -12.78 -19.05 1.88
N MET A 88 -11.94 -18.09 1.45
CA MET A 88 -10.68 -17.78 2.11
C MET A 88 -10.89 -17.16 3.50
N LEU A 89 -11.84 -16.23 3.64
CA LEU A 89 -12.05 -15.49 4.89
C LEU A 89 -12.91 -16.22 5.93
N THR A 90 -13.54 -17.35 5.56
CA THR A 90 -14.21 -18.26 6.51
C THR A 90 -13.27 -19.35 7.04
N ASP A 91 -12.20 -19.65 6.31
CA ASP A 91 -11.20 -20.63 6.75
C ASP A 91 -10.23 -19.97 7.74
N THR A 92 -10.55 -20.11 9.03
CA THR A 92 -9.74 -19.54 10.12
C THR A 92 -8.34 -20.16 10.22
N LYS A 93 -8.16 -21.40 9.79
CA LYS A 93 -6.85 -22.07 9.79
C LYS A 93 -5.98 -21.47 8.68
N PHE A 94 -6.52 -21.40 7.47
CA PHE A 94 -5.86 -20.73 6.34
C PHE A 94 -5.48 -19.29 6.69
N ILE A 95 -6.39 -18.50 7.26
CA ILE A 95 -6.12 -17.11 7.65
C ILE A 95 -4.92 -17.02 8.59
N THR A 96 -4.88 -17.87 9.61
CA THR A 96 -3.87 -17.80 10.66
C THR A 96 -2.50 -18.16 10.08
N GLU A 97 -2.42 -19.27 9.36
CA GLU A 97 -1.21 -19.72 8.66
C GLU A 97 -0.75 -18.68 7.63
N TYR A 98 -1.68 -18.12 6.85
CA TYR A 98 -1.38 -17.09 5.85
C TYR A 98 -0.77 -15.85 6.49
N ILE A 99 -1.35 -15.32 7.58
CA ILE A 99 -0.83 -14.12 8.25
C ILE A 99 0.57 -14.39 8.82
N GLU A 100 0.79 -15.53 9.48
CA GLU A 100 2.08 -15.91 10.06
C GLU A 100 3.15 -16.03 8.98
N VAL A 101 2.91 -16.85 7.96
CA VAL A 101 3.85 -17.08 6.86
C VAL A 101 4.12 -15.81 6.07
N ASN A 102 3.09 -14.99 5.79
CA ASN A 102 3.27 -13.77 5.02
C ASN A 102 4.07 -12.71 5.81
N ARG A 103 3.86 -12.60 7.13
CA ARG A 103 4.67 -11.72 7.99
C ARG A 103 6.14 -12.12 7.98
N GLU A 104 6.43 -13.41 8.12
CA GLU A 104 7.80 -13.93 8.08
C GLU A 104 8.48 -13.61 6.73
N ARG A 105 7.80 -13.90 5.62
CA ARG A 105 8.32 -13.64 4.26
C ARG A 105 8.57 -12.16 4.00
N ILE A 106 7.62 -11.30 4.34
CA ILE A 106 7.74 -9.85 4.16
C ILE A 106 8.89 -9.31 5.01
N LEU A 107 9.00 -9.74 6.27
CA LEU A 107 10.09 -9.31 7.15
C LEU A 107 11.45 -9.74 6.60
N LYS A 108 11.55 -10.96 6.09
CA LYS A 108 12.78 -11.47 5.47
C LYS A 108 13.22 -10.60 4.29
N ILE A 109 12.31 -10.37 3.34
CA ILE A 109 12.58 -9.55 2.16
C ILE A 109 12.89 -8.10 2.55
N TYR A 110 12.14 -7.52 3.48
CA TYR A 110 12.38 -6.17 4.01
C TYR A 110 13.81 -6.02 4.54
N THR A 111 14.23 -6.92 5.44
CA THR A 111 15.56 -6.86 6.06
C THR A 111 16.65 -6.95 4.99
N SER A 112 16.59 -7.95 4.11
CA SER A 112 17.57 -8.11 3.04
C SER A 112 17.61 -6.92 2.07
N PHE A 113 16.46 -6.33 1.75
CA PHE A 113 16.37 -5.19 0.85
C PHE A 113 16.94 -3.91 1.48
N VAL A 114 16.58 -3.62 2.73
CA VAL A 114 17.09 -2.45 3.47
C VAL A 114 18.59 -2.59 3.74
N ASP A 115 19.07 -3.79 4.10
CA ASP A 115 20.50 -4.04 4.28
C ASP A 115 21.28 -3.85 2.97
N GLY A 116 20.71 -4.26 1.84
CA GLY A 116 21.28 -4.02 0.52
C GLY A 116 21.39 -2.53 0.19
N LEU A 117 20.32 -1.75 0.42
CA LEU A 117 20.34 -0.29 0.24
C LEU A 117 21.38 0.37 1.14
N LYS A 118 21.48 -0.08 2.40
CA LYS A 118 22.45 0.45 3.36
C LYS A 118 23.89 0.22 2.91
N GLN A 119 24.20 -0.93 2.28
CA GLN A 119 25.52 -1.19 1.69
C GLN A 119 25.88 -0.23 0.55
N LEU A 120 24.86 0.32 -0.12
CA LEU A 120 25.00 1.35 -1.14
C LEU A 120 25.01 2.79 -0.57
N GLY A 121 24.99 2.94 0.76
CA GLY A 121 24.97 4.25 1.43
C GLY A 121 23.61 4.96 1.41
N VAL A 122 22.54 4.22 1.05
CA VAL A 122 21.14 4.67 1.05
C VAL A 122 20.50 4.27 2.37
N ASP A 123 20.20 5.24 3.22
CA ASP A 123 19.52 5.00 4.49
C ASP A 123 18.01 4.87 4.27
N CYS A 124 17.32 4.08 5.11
CA CYS A 124 15.87 3.94 5.07
C CYS A 124 15.25 4.32 6.41
N VAL A 125 14.06 4.93 6.38
CA VAL A 125 13.28 5.18 7.60
C VAL A 125 12.91 3.85 8.25
N ASN A 126 13.15 3.75 9.56
CA ASN A 126 12.76 2.56 10.32
C ASN A 126 11.24 2.41 10.33
N SER A 127 10.75 1.27 9.84
CA SER A 127 9.32 0.95 9.80
C SER A 127 9.03 -0.35 10.55
N SER A 128 7.88 -0.37 11.25
CA SER A 128 7.34 -1.57 11.91
C SER A 128 6.31 -2.33 11.07
N GLY A 129 5.99 -1.84 9.86
CA GLY A 129 5.03 -2.49 8.97
C GLY A 129 4.93 -1.87 7.58
N GLY A 130 4.21 -2.55 6.69
CA GLY A 130 4.02 -2.14 5.31
C GLY A 130 4.74 -3.04 4.30
N PHE A 131 4.75 -2.58 3.05
CA PHE A 131 5.19 -3.35 1.88
C PHE A 131 6.26 -2.61 1.05
N TYR A 132 6.75 -1.50 1.59
CA TYR A 132 7.74 -0.63 1.00
C TYR A 132 8.62 -0.01 2.08
N CYS A 133 9.84 0.39 1.73
CA CYS A 133 10.67 1.24 2.56
C CYS A 133 10.71 2.67 1.98
N TRP A 134 10.98 3.63 2.84
CA TRP A 134 11.19 5.03 2.48
C TRP A 134 12.70 5.31 2.50
N ALA A 135 13.30 5.38 1.33
CA ALA A 135 14.74 5.42 1.12
C ALA A 135 15.22 6.85 0.87
N ASP A 136 16.27 7.25 1.58
CA ASP A 136 16.93 8.54 1.44
C ASP A 136 18.05 8.44 0.40
N MET A 137 17.81 9.04 -0.77
CA MET A 137 18.78 9.16 -1.85
C MET A 137 19.20 10.62 -2.08
N CYS A 138 19.02 11.51 -1.09
CA CYS A 138 19.34 12.94 -1.22
C CYS A 138 20.79 13.20 -1.64
N LYS A 139 21.72 12.32 -1.27
CA LYS A 139 23.14 12.41 -1.58
C LYS A 139 23.45 12.21 -3.07
N PHE A 140 22.50 11.63 -3.83
CA PHE A 140 22.66 11.26 -5.23
C PHE A 140 21.91 12.19 -6.19
N ILE A 141 21.27 13.24 -5.69
CA ILE A 141 20.57 14.24 -6.51
C ILE A 141 21.39 15.52 -6.62
N TRP A 142 21.52 16.05 -7.84
CA TRP A 142 22.12 17.36 -8.08
C TRP A 142 21.44 18.05 -9.28
N PRO A 143 20.90 19.27 -9.13
CA PRO A 143 20.80 20.06 -7.89
C PRO A 143 19.80 19.48 -6.89
N TYR A 144 20.01 19.72 -5.59
CA TYR A 144 19.05 19.34 -4.53
C TYR A 144 17.71 20.07 -4.72
N SER A 145 16.79 19.42 -5.42
CA SER A 145 15.52 19.97 -5.89
C SER A 145 14.62 18.84 -6.40
N GLU A 146 13.32 19.10 -6.56
CA GLU A 146 12.39 18.18 -7.21
C GLU A 146 12.87 17.80 -8.63
N LYS A 147 13.47 18.75 -9.36
CA LYS A 147 14.04 18.46 -10.68
C LYS A 147 15.15 17.41 -10.60
N GLY A 148 16.08 17.55 -9.65
CA GLY A 148 17.17 16.58 -9.44
C GLY A 148 16.65 15.20 -8.99
N GLU A 149 15.58 15.18 -8.18
CA GLU A 149 14.89 13.93 -7.82
C GLU A 149 14.29 13.24 -9.05
N LEU A 150 13.59 13.98 -9.92
CA LEU A 150 13.00 13.42 -11.14
C LEU A 150 14.06 12.98 -12.16
N GLU A 151 15.21 13.66 -12.23
CA GLU A 151 16.35 13.23 -13.05
C GLU A 151 16.95 11.90 -12.53
N LEU A 152 17.11 11.75 -11.21
CA LEU A 152 17.53 10.47 -10.62
C LEU A 152 16.49 9.37 -10.85
N TRP A 153 15.20 9.69 -10.68
CA TRP A 153 14.11 8.76 -10.97
C TRP A 153 14.13 8.28 -12.42
N ASP A 154 14.33 9.19 -13.38
CA ASP A 154 14.43 8.86 -14.80
C ASP A 154 15.60 7.90 -15.06
N LYS A 155 16.77 8.14 -14.44
CA LYS A 155 17.91 7.20 -14.53
C LYS A 155 17.59 5.84 -13.91
N LEU A 156 16.96 5.79 -12.74
CA LEU A 156 16.54 4.53 -12.11
C LEU A 156 15.59 3.74 -13.03
N LEU A 157 14.63 4.42 -13.65
CA LEU A 157 13.66 3.81 -14.56
C LEU A 157 14.28 3.38 -15.89
N ASN A 158 15.03 4.27 -16.54
CA ASN A 158 15.48 4.08 -17.91
C ASN A 158 16.85 3.42 -18.01
N VAL A 159 17.74 3.59 -17.05
CA VAL A 159 19.07 2.97 -17.02
C VAL A 159 19.04 1.70 -16.18
N ALA A 160 18.70 1.81 -14.89
CA ALA A 160 18.68 0.66 -13.97
C ALA A 160 17.49 -0.28 -14.21
N LYS A 161 16.48 0.14 -14.98
CA LYS A 161 15.24 -0.64 -15.22
C LYS A 161 14.52 -0.98 -13.91
N ILE A 162 14.53 -0.04 -12.98
CA ILE A 162 13.89 -0.14 -11.67
C ILE A 162 12.89 0.99 -11.54
N ASN A 163 11.63 0.64 -11.34
CA ASN A 163 10.60 1.62 -11.07
C ASN A 163 10.42 1.81 -9.55
N VAL A 164 10.66 3.04 -9.09
CA VAL A 164 10.38 3.49 -7.72
C VAL A 164 9.46 4.70 -7.77
N THR A 165 8.80 5.03 -6.66
CA THR A 165 7.98 6.25 -6.60
C THR A 165 8.80 7.40 -6.00
N PRO A 166 9.02 8.51 -6.73
CA PRO A 166 9.72 9.67 -6.19
C PRO A 166 8.89 10.37 -5.09
N GLY A 167 9.56 10.96 -4.11
CA GLY A 167 8.95 11.57 -2.93
C GLY A 167 7.97 12.69 -3.25
N SER A 168 8.28 13.50 -4.27
CA SER A 168 7.40 14.53 -4.85
C SER A 168 6.02 13.99 -5.25
N SER A 169 5.95 12.77 -5.80
CA SER A 169 4.67 12.12 -6.14
C SER A 169 3.83 11.73 -4.91
N CYS A 170 4.42 11.72 -3.72
CA CYS A 170 3.76 11.53 -2.44
C CYS A 170 3.66 12.85 -1.64
N HIS A 171 3.88 13.99 -2.29
CA HIS A 171 3.90 15.32 -1.68
C HIS A 171 4.93 15.47 -0.54
N CYS A 172 6.06 14.76 -0.63
CA CYS A 172 7.18 14.97 0.28
C CYS A 172 7.76 16.38 0.05
N ILE A 173 7.98 17.11 1.14
CA ILE A 173 8.52 18.48 1.10
C ILE A 173 10.03 18.51 0.84
N GLU A 174 10.74 17.44 1.19
CA GLU A 174 12.18 17.30 1.00
C GLU A 174 12.45 16.47 -0.27
N PRO A 175 13.26 16.95 -1.22
CA PRO A 175 13.61 16.17 -2.40
C PRO A 175 14.66 15.09 -2.09
N GLY A 176 14.64 14.02 -2.87
CA GLY A 176 15.61 12.91 -2.80
C GLY A 176 15.09 11.68 -2.05
N TRP A 177 13.84 11.70 -1.60
CA TRP A 177 13.21 10.54 -0.97
C TRP A 177 12.52 9.65 -2.01
N PHE A 178 12.57 8.33 -1.80
CA PHE A 178 11.95 7.37 -2.71
C PHE A 178 11.18 6.27 -1.97
N ARG A 179 10.00 5.93 -2.48
CA ARG A 179 9.23 4.75 -2.06
C ARG A 179 9.69 3.53 -2.85
N CYS A 180 10.28 2.56 -2.17
CA CYS A 180 10.73 1.31 -2.77
C CYS A 180 9.86 0.14 -2.29
N CYS A 181 8.96 -0.33 -3.16
CA CYS A 181 8.11 -1.50 -2.87
C CYS A 181 8.92 -2.79 -3.02
N PHE A 182 8.90 -3.64 -1.99
CA PHE A 182 9.67 -4.89 -1.96
C PHE A 182 8.79 -6.14 -1.88
N ALA A 183 7.49 -6.00 -1.59
CA ALA A 183 6.61 -7.14 -1.29
C ALA A 183 6.36 -8.12 -2.45
N THR A 184 6.73 -7.77 -3.68
CA THR A 184 6.62 -8.64 -4.87
C THR A 184 7.96 -9.18 -5.34
N LEU A 185 9.05 -8.87 -4.65
CA LEU A 185 10.39 -9.34 -5.01
C LEU A 185 10.62 -10.76 -4.48
N ALA A 186 11.30 -11.59 -5.28
CA ALA A 186 11.93 -12.79 -4.76
C ALA A 186 13.27 -12.42 -4.10
N GLU A 187 13.71 -13.24 -3.15
CA GLU A 187 15.01 -13.05 -2.49
C GLU A 187 16.19 -13.08 -3.47
N SER A 188 16.07 -13.87 -4.54
CA SER A 188 17.05 -13.91 -5.64
C SER A 188 17.15 -12.61 -6.43
N ASP A 189 16.11 -11.77 -6.40
CA ASP A 189 16.07 -10.52 -7.17
C ASP A 189 16.83 -9.40 -6.45
N ILE A 190 16.96 -9.47 -5.11
CA ILE A 190 17.55 -8.40 -4.30
C ILE A 190 18.97 -8.06 -4.77
N PRO A 191 19.91 -9.02 -4.95
CA PRO A 191 21.25 -8.69 -5.43
C PRO A 191 21.25 -8.02 -6.81
N VAL A 192 20.35 -8.44 -7.70
CA VAL A 192 20.22 -7.87 -9.05
C VAL A 192 19.71 -6.43 -8.98
N VAL A 193 18.74 -6.17 -8.10
CA VAL A 193 18.21 -4.82 -7.86
C VAL A 193 19.29 -3.92 -7.29
N MET A 194 20.04 -4.38 -6.29
CA MET A 194 21.13 -3.57 -5.69
C MET A 194 22.21 -3.25 -6.70
N GLU A 195 22.65 -4.22 -7.51
CA GLU A 195 23.65 -3.98 -8.56
C GLU A 195 23.16 -2.95 -9.58
N ARG A 196 21.90 -3.04 -9.99
CA ARG A 196 21.29 -2.07 -10.90
C ARG A 196 21.20 -0.66 -10.30
N ILE A 197 20.81 -0.53 -9.04
CA ILE A 197 20.80 0.77 -8.33
C ILE A 197 22.22 1.34 -8.29
N LYS A 198 23.21 0.50 -7.95
CA LYS A 198 24.63 0.87 -7.90
C LYS A 198 25.10 1.53 -9.19
N THR A 199 24.72 0.99 -10.36
CA THR A 199 25.11 1.58 -11.66
C THR A 199 24.64 3.03 -11.88
N VAL A 200 23.56 3.45 -11.22
CA VAL A 200 22.99 4.80 -11.35
C VAL A 200 23.54 5.76 -10.29
N ILE A 201 23.84 5.27 -9.09
CA ILE A 201 24.31 6.11 -7.98
C ILE A 201 25.83 6.33 -8.00
N GLU A 202 26.60 5.44 -8.64
CA GLU A 202 28.05 5.57 -8.81
C GLU A 202 28.48 6.12 -10.19
N GLY A 203 27.54 6.23 -11.14
CA GLY A 203 27.77 6.68 -12.52
C GLY A 203 27.35 8.12 -12.79
#